data_AF-A0A3S9UYJ2-F1
#
_entry.id   AF-A0A3S9UYJ2-F1
#
_cell.length_a   1.000
_cell.length_b   1.000
_cell.length_c   1.000
_cell.angle_alpha   90.00
_cell.angle_beta   90.00
_cell.angle_gamma   90.00
#
_symmetry.space_group_name_H-M   'P 1'
#
loop_
_entity.id
_entity.type
_entity.pdbx_description
1 polymer ?
#
loop_
_entity_poly.entity_id
_entity_poly.type
_entity_poly.pdbx_seq_one_letter_code
_entity_poly.pdbx_strand_id
1 'polypeptide(L)'
;MSNPFQFIPIRQLADKFPEGSWWAKFYQDFSDEQLAAYYEGDLTLPSLNLDWEEPFPQQKEVIIIFIDGNFTVDNLYNKETDGAIGLMVTGNLSAKNIAVGGQEIYVSGNLMIQEILCGSYNHGETIVKGDLSAAVLVQDDEYNLKVGGQKSIACIVNVWEGDGVFQELPVGIHEVLVDEVFLDMEEEDSSFSFVTLVTLIEEGSSPLKKIDESLTKKEAIHLYFTRNTINEENILKLTQSILIPNDKPSFDFQEDGVFFKVQQEHIDADGDQRDLSVYMKDNQHHYYIWVEKDHSVGLLRRTVDEGSEWEDITEESQEELSEISDCWTMLLTCVNMAELYLRKIEVQDVQDILQYPVIQALSLEEAENDGFWDGSKCYTFRQARTDEDGDYLHARIEIQTPDGAYYFYTLDNGTYVSRHYQPPNQYGMQDLSYLDLRRWEASEQYFARFKQFIAQKI
;
A
#
# COMPACT_ATOMS: atom_id res chain seq x y z
N MET A 1 -9.62 -28.01 37.90
CA MET A 1 -10.61 -27.94 36.81
C MET A 1 -10.30 -29.09 35.86
N SER A 2 -11.29 -29.84 35.38
CA SER A 2 -11.05 -30.91 34.42
C SER A 2 -10.48 -30.32 33.14
N ASN A 3 -9.30 -30.79 32.72
CA ASN A 3 -8.69 -30.38 31.46
C ASN A 3 -9.66 -30.74 30.31
N PRO A 4 -10.14 -29.77 29.51
CA PRO A 4 -11.12 -30.05 28.46
C PRO A 4 -10.50 -30.69 27.21
N PHE A 5 -9.16 -30.74 27.13
CA PHE A 5 -8.45 -31.37 26.04
C PHE A 5 -8.39 -32.90 26.19
N GLN A 6 -8.51 -33.60 25.07
CA GLN A 6 -8.25 -35.02 24.93
C GLN A 6 -6.82 -35.23 24.41
N PHE A 7 -6.04 -36.03 25.13
CA PHE A 7 -4.66 -36.33 24.75
C PHE A 7 -4.64 -37.66 24.02
N ILE A 8 -4.41 -37.60 22.72
CA ILE A 8 -4.47 -38.77 21.84
C ILE A 8 -3.19 -38.88 21.02
N PRO A 9 -2.73 -40.10 20.69
CA PRO A 9 -1.66 -40.29 19.74
C PRO A 9 -1.97 -39.60 18.42
N ILE A 10 -1.00 -38.91 17.84
CA ILE A 10 -1.16 -38.10 16.61
C ILE A 10 -1.72 -38.92 15.45
N ARG A 11 -1.36 -40.20 15.38
CA ARG A 11 -1.86 -41.11 14.35
C ARG A 11 -3.39 -41.26 14.36
N GLN A 12 -4.06 -40.98 15.49
CA GLN A 12 -5.52 -40.95 15.56
C GLN A 12 -6.13 -39.72 14.87
N LEU A 13 -5.33 -38.71 14.54
CA LEU A 13 -5.73 -37.52 13.77
C LEU A 13 -5.40 -37.63 12.27
N ALA A 14 -4.91 -38.78 11.79
CA ALA A 14 -4.46 -38.95 10.41
C ALA A 14 -5.48 -38.45 9.35
N ASP A 15 -6.76 -38.79 9.52
CA ASP A 15 -7.84 -38.40 8.60
C ASP A 15 -8.33 -36.95 8.79
N LYS A 16 -7.85 -36.26 9.83
CA LYS A 16 -8.20 -34.87 10.16
C LYS A 16 -7.14 -33.88 9.70
N PHE A 17 -5.93 -34.33 9.34
CA PHE A 17 -4.88 -33.42 8.88
C PHE A 17 -5.23 -32.82 7.51
N PRO A 18 -5.20 -31.50 7.36
CA PRO A 18 -5.52 -30.86 6.09
C PRO A 18 -4.52 -31.22 4.98
N GLU A 19 -5.03 -31.36 3.76
CA GLU A 19 -4.18 -31.59 2.59
C GLU A 19 -3.19 -30.42 2.40
N GLY A 20 -1.91 -30.77 2.27
CA GLY A 20 -0.82 -29.80 2.11
C GLY A 20 -0.16 -29.34 3.42
N SER A 21 -0.73 -29.65 4.58
CA SER A 21 -0.06 -29.41 5.87
C SER A 21 1.19 -30.28 6.04
N TRP A 22 2.16 -29.79 6.80
CA TRP A 22 3.36 -30.55 7.20
C TRP A 22 2.96 -31.83 7.94
N TRP A 23 1.99 -31.73 8.84
CA TRP A 23 1.51 -32.87 9.64
C TRP A 23 0.88 -33.97 8.79
N ALA A 24 0.11 -33.64 7.74
CA ALA A 24 -0.42 -34.65 6.82
C ALA A 24 0.69 -35.49 6.14
N LYS A 25 1.89 -34.92 5.97
CA LYS A 25 3.03 -35.60 5.34
C LYS A 25 3.85 -36.42 6.33
N PHE A 26 4.04 -35.92 7.55
CA PHE A 26 5.04 -36.46 8.49
C PHE A 26 4.45 -37.11 9.75
N TYR A 27 3.13 -37.15 9.95
CA TYR A 27 2.54 -37.77 11.17
C TYR A 27 2.95 -39.23 11.40
N GLN A 28 3.33 -39.97 10.34
CA GLN A 28 3.73 -41.38 10.43
C GLN A 28 5.11 -41.57 11.07
N ASP A 29 5.96 -40.54 11.03
CA ASP A 29 7.33 -40.58 11.56
C ASP A 29 7.36 -40.54 13.09
N PHE A 30 6.24 -40.17 13.72
CA PHE A 30 6.09 -40.12 15.17
C PHE A 30 5.56 -41.44 15.74
N SER A 31 6.02 -41.77 16.96
CA SER A 31 5.54 -42.89 17.76
C SER A 31 4.22 -42.55 18.45
N ASP A 32 3.60 -43.55 19.07
CA ASP A 32 2.37 -43.36 19.84
C ASP A 32 2.60 -42.62 21.18
N GLU A 33 3.87 -42.33 21.52
CA GLU A 33 4.25 -41.55 22.70
C GLU A 33 4.09 -40.05 22.44
N GLN A 34 4.25 -39.58 21.19
CA GLN A 34 3.94 -38.20 20.84
C GLN A 34 2.43 -37.99 20.72
N LEU A 35 1.93 -37.00 21.45
CA LEU A 35 0.51 -36.75 21.65
C LEU A 35 0.06 -35.47 20.93
N ALA A 36 -1.20 -35.47 20.55
CA ALA A 36 -1.95 -34.28 20.17
C ALA A 36 -2.88 -33.87 21.32
N ALA A 37 -2.92 -32.58 21.63
CA ALA A 37 -3.93 -31.99 22.49
C ALA A 37 -5.16 -31.65 21.63
N TYR A 38 -6.14 -32.54 21.61
CA TYR A 38 -7.37 -32.39 20.81
C TYR A 38 -8.48 -31.71 21.60
N TYR A 39 -9.11 -30.70 21.02
CA TYR A 39 -10.28 -30.01 21.58
C TYR A 39 -11.39 -29.93 20.53
N GLU A 40 -12.60 -30.34 20.91
CA GLU A 40 -13.78 -30.29 20.03
C GLU A 40 -14.67 -29.10 20.39
N GLY A 41 -14.97 -28.25 19.40
CA GLY A 41 -15.76 -27.04 19.56
C GLY A 41 -14.92 -25.76 19.69
N ASP A 42 -15.60 -24.66 20.00
CA ASP A 42 -14.97 -23.35 20.10
C ASP A 42 -14.18 -23.19 21.42
N LEU A 43 -12.99 -22.63 21.32
CA LEU A 43 -12.08 -22.43 22.45
C LEU A 43 -11.74 -20.94 22.61
N THR A 44 -11.69 -20.47 23.85
CA THR A 44 -11.19 -19.15 24.21
C THR A 44 -10.17 -19.25 25.32
N LEU A 45 -8.98 -18.68 25.12
CA LEU A 45 -7.90 -18.64 26.10
C LEU A 45 -7.36 -17.21 26.24
N PRO A 46 -6.88 -16.79 27.42
CA PRO A 46 -6.21 -15.50 27.54
C PRO A 46 -4.84 -15.52 26.84
N SER A 47 -4.11 -16.63 26.94
CA SER A 47 -2.83 -16.78 26.27
C SER A 47 -2.53 -18.23 25.94
N LEU A 48 -1.64 -18.42 24.99
CA LEU A 48 -1.14 -19.72 24.57
C LEU A 48 0.36 -19.64 24.27
N ASN A 49 1.17 -20.31 25.09
CA ASN A 49 2.59 -20.51 24.83
C ASN A 49 2.79 -21.84 24.09
N LEU A 50 3.51 -21.82 22.97
CA LEU A 50 3.83 -22.98 22.15
C LEU A 50 5.24 -23.56 22.39
N ASP A 51 6.01 -23.05 23.35
CA ASP A 51 7.31 -23.63 23.73
C ASP A 51 7.15 -25.05 24.32
N TRP A 52 8.05 -25.98 23.95
CA TRP A 52 8.04 -27.39 24.40
C TRP A 52 8.18 -27.58 25.91
N GLU A 53 9.01 -26.75 26.54
CA GLU A 53 9.40 -26.90 27.95
C GLU A 53 8.47 -26.13 28.90
N GLU A 54 7.48 -25.44 28.35
CA GLU A 54 6.51 -24.62 29.07
C GLU A 54 5.17 -25.34 29.25
N PRO A 55 4.37 -25.03 30.29
CA PRO A 55 3.21 -25.84 30.62
C PRO A 55 2.02 -25.61 29.66
N PHE A 56 1.92 -26.40 28.59
CA PHE A 56 0.68 -26.59 27.80
C PHE A 56 -0.19 -27.65 28.48
N PRO A 57 -1.50 -27.43 28.72
CA PRO A 57 -2.13 -27.66 30.03
C PRO A 57 -1.54 -28.84 30.84
N GLN A 58 -0.32 -28.66 31.37
CA GLN A 58 0.48 -29.63 32.13
C GLN A 58 0.76 -31.00 31.46
N GLN A 59 1.12 -31.09 30.18
CA GLN A 59 1.56 -32.36 29.56
C GLN A 59 2.96 -32.37 28.97
N LYS A 60 3.69 -33.46 29.26
CA LYS A 60 4.87 -33.89 28.51
C LYS A 60 4.42 -34.57 27.21
N GLU A 61 5.19 -34.39 26.14
CA GLU A 61 5.04 -35.10 24.84
C GLU A 61 3.92 -34.62 23.92
N VAL A 62 3.24 -33.51 24.24
CA VAL A 62 2.30 -32.87 23.31
C VAL A 62 3.10 -32.13 22.25
N ILE A 63 2.92 -32.51 20.98
CA ILE A 63 3.65 -31.90 19.85
C ILE A 63 2.79 -31.12 18.89
N ILE A 64 1.47 -31.25 19.03
CA ILE A 64 0.50 -30.47 18.29
C ILE A 64 -0.75 -30.22 19.12
N ILE A 65 -1.37 -29.07 18.90
CA ILE A 65 -2.65 -28.69 19.45
C ILE A 65 -3.64 -28.66 18.31
N PHE A 66 -4.72 -29.42 18.43
CA PHE A 66 -5.73 -29.53 17.40
C PHE A 66 -7.07 -29.05 17.94
N ILE A 67 -7.56 -27.93 17.42
CA ILE A 67 -8.83 -27.32 17.79
C ILE A 67 -9.80 -27.53 16.63
N ASP A 68 -10.78 -28.42 16.84
CA ASP A 68 -11.86 -28.68 15.90
C ASP A 68 -13.02 -27.70 16.11
N GLY A 69 -12.78 -26.44 15.78
CA GLY A 69 -13.69 -25.31 15.98
C GLY A 69 -13.00 -23.96 15.78
N ASN A 70 -13.63 -22.88 16.23
CA ASN A 70 -13.01 -21.55 16.25
C ASN A 70 -12.11 -21.40 17.48
N PHE A 71 -11.03 -20.63 17.33
CA PHE A 71 -10.11 -20.34 18.42
C PHE A 71 -9.94 -18.84 18.63
N THR A 72 -10.19 -18.38 19.85
CA THR A 72 -9.93 -17.00 20.27
C THR A 72 -8.86 -16.99 21.34
N VAL A 73 -7.80 -16.21 21.15
CA VAL A 73 -6.70 -16.09 22.12
C VAL A 73 -6.20 -14.66 22.20
N ASP A 74 -5.97 -14.07 23.38
CA ASP A 74 -5.38 -12.72 23.36
C ASP A 74 -3.94 -12.82 22.84
N ASN A 75 -3.08 -13.59 23.51
CA ASN A 75 -1.66 -13.69 23.16
C ASN A 75 -1.24 -15.12 22.77
N LEU A 76 -0.81 -15.31 21.52
CA LEU A 76 -0.24 -16.56 21.01
C LEU A 76 1.25 -16.37 20.74
N TYR A 77 2.11 -17.15 21.40
CA TYR A 77 3.55 -16.92 21.30
C TYR A 77 4.42 -18.15 21.60
N ASN A 78 5.70 -18.07 21.22
CA ASN A 78 6.78 -18.94 21.69
C ASN A 78 8.12 -18.21 21.59
N LYS A 79 9.11 -18.61 22.40
CA LYS A 79 10.47 -18.05 22.35
C LYS A 79 11.41 -18.88 21.47
N GLU A 80 11.23 -20.20 21.44
CA GLU A 80 12.07 -21.12 20.67
C GLU A 80 11.67 -21.13 19.19
N THR A 81 12.53 -20.61 18.31
CA THR A 81 12.24 -20.47 16.88
C THR A 81 12.75 -21.64 16.03
N ASP A 82 13.52 -22.58 16.57
CA ASP A 82 14.01 -23.77 15.86
C ASP A 82 13.02 -24.94 15.91
N GLY A 83 12.05 -24.87 16.83
CA GLY A 83 10.96 -25.85 16.93
C GLY A 83 10.01 -25.54 18.08
N ALA A 84 8.72 -25.54 17.82
CA ALA A 84 7.67 -25.32 18.81
C ALA A 84 6.48 -26.27 18.61
N ILE A 85 5.56 -26.31 19.57
CA ILE A 85 4.32 -27.07 19.50
C ILE A 85 3.47 -26.53 18.34
N GLY A 86 3.10 -27.39 17.39
CA GLY A 86 2.26 -26.99 16.26
C GLY A 86 0.83 -26.63 16.67
N LEU A 87 0.14 -25.81 15.88
CA LEU A 87 -1.25 -25.42 16.13
C LEU A 87 -2.11 -25.61 14.88
N MET A 88 -3.24 -26.31 15.04
CA MET A 88 -4.25 -26.46 14.00
C MET A 88 -5.62 -26.00 14.47
N VAL A 89 -6.26 -25.16 13.67
CA VAL A 89 -7.61 -24.65 13.88
C VAL A 89 -8.46 -24.94 12.64
N THR A 90 -9.53 -25.71 12.80
CA THR A 90 -10.44 -26.05 11.69
C THR A 90 -11.44 -24.94 11.36
N GLY A 91 -11.62 -23.96 12.27
CA GLY A 91 -12.41 -22.75 12.06
C GLY A 91 -11.54 -21.49 11.92
N ASN A 92 -12.08 -20.37 12.42
CA ASN A 92 -11.39 -19.08 12.44
C ASN A 92 -10.47 -18.96 13.67
N LEU A 93 -9.37 -18.22 13.52
CA LEU A 93 -8.47 -17.84 14.61
C LEU A 93 -8.54 -16.31 14.81
N SER A 94 -8.99 -15.88 15.99
CA SER A 94 -8.94 -14.49 16.42
C SER A 94 -7.87 -14.32 17.49
N ALA A 95 -6.95 -13.38 17.30
CA ALA A 95 -5.94 -13.05 18.29
C ALA A 95 -5.74 -11.56 18.54
N LYS A 96 -5.25 -11.19 19.72
CA LYS A 96 -4.73 -9.83 19.95
C LYS A 96 -3.32 -9.72 19.39
N ASN A 97 -2.43 -10.62 19.78
CA ASN A 97 -1.03 -10.67 19.35
C ASN A 97 -0.62 -12.09 18.97
N ILE A 98 0.17 -12.21 17.91
CA ILE A 98 0.84 -13.45 17.52
C ILE A 98 2.33 -13.16 17.32
N ALA A 99 3.21 -13.84 18.04
CA ALA A 99 4.67 -13.79 17.87
C ALA A 99 5.27 -15.20 17.95
N VAL A 100 5.56 -15.79 16.80
CA VAL A 100 5.83 -17.24 16.70
C VAL A 100 6.99 -17.58 15.75
N GLY A 101 7.56 -18.77 15.89
CA GLY A 101 8.62 -19.30 15.02
C GLY A 101 8.87 -20.78 15.26
N GLY A 102 9.31 -21.53 14.24
CA GLY A 102 9.74 -22.93 14.37
C GLY A 102 8.66 -24.00 14.20
N GLN A 103 7.39 -23.63 14.05
CA GLN A 103 6.26 -24.56 13.92
C GLN A 103 5.33 -24.23 12.75
N GLU A 104 4.52 -25.22 12.35
CA GLU A 104 3.35 -24.96 11.49
C GLU A 104 2.18 -24.46 12.35
N ILE A 105 1.61 -23.32 11.96
CA ILE A 105 0.29 -22.85 12.38
C ILE A 105 -0.65 -22.95 11.20
N TYR A 106 -1.73 -23.74 11.34
CA TYR A 106 -2.71 -23.95 10.29
C TYR A 106 -4.08 -23.42 10.71
N VAL A 107 -4.66 -22.53 9.91
CA VAL A 107 -6.02 -21.99 10.07
C VAL A 107 -6.84 -22.27 8.82
N SER A 108 -7.89 -23.08 8.95
CA SER A 108 -8.78 -23.41 7.82
C SER A 108 -9.74 -22.28 7.46
N GLY A 109 -10.06 -21.41 8.41
CA GLY A 109 -10.87 -20.22 8.21
C GLY A 109 -10.04 -18.95 8.06
N ASN A 110 -10.57 -17.85 8.61
CA ASN A 110 -9.94 -16.54 8.62
C ASN A 110 -9.02 -16.37 9.84
N LEU A 111 -7.95 -15.60 9.66
CA LEU A 111 -7.03 -15.19 10.71
C LEU A 111 -7.17 -13.69 10.98
N MET A 112 -7.64 -13.32 12.17
CA MET A 112 -7.91 -11.93 12.56
C MET A 112 -7.03 -11.54 13.76
N ILE A 113 -6.10 -10.64 13.54
CA ILE A 113 -5.18 -10.12 14.56
C ILE A 113 -5.51 -8.65 14.88
N GLN A 114 -5.68 -8.33 16.15
CA GLN A 114 -5.99 -6.97 16.59
C GLN A 114 -4.78 -6.03 16.55
N GLU A 115 -3.60 -6.52 16.97
CA GLU A 115 -2.37 -5.73 17.05
C GLU A 115 -1.30 -6.34 16.13
N ILE A 116 -0.40 -7.18 16.65
CA ILE A 116 0.79 -7.64 15.92
C ILE A 116 0.69 -9.08 15.44
N LEU A 117 1.12 -9.32 14.20
CA LEU A 117 1.51 -10.62 13.70
C LEU A 117 3.01 -10.58 13.41
N CYS A 118 3.78 -11.40 14.08
CA CYS A 118 5.22 -11.55 13.87
C CYS A 118 5.55 -13.04 13.73
N GLY A 119 6.10 -13.40 12.58
CA GLY A 119 6.77 -14.67 12.39
C GLY A 119 8.27 -14.43 12.43
N SER A 120 9.04 -15.30 13.08
CA SER A 120 10.49 -15.18 13.08
C SER A 120 11.20 -16.50 12.79
N TYR A 121 12.36 -16.36 12.14
CA TYR A 121 13.28 -17.40 11.71
C TYR A 121 12.77 -18.21 10.53
N ASN A 122 13.71 -18.79 9.78
CA ASN A 122 13.43 -19.57 8.57
C ASN A 122 12.75 -20.94 8.81
N HIS A 123 12.47 -21.30 10.06
CA HIS A 123 11.77 -22.53 10.42
C HIS A 123 10.29 -22.27 10.72
N GLY A 124 9.43 -23.16 10.21
CA GLY A 124 7.99 -23.09 10.40
C GLY A 124 7.26 -22.31 9.31
N GLU A 125 5.93 -22.31 9.39
CA GLU A 125 5.07 -21.55 8.49
C GLU A 125 3.70 -21.31 9.12
N THR A 126 3.07 -20.19 8.77
CA THR A 126 1.65 -19.96 9.04
C THR A 126 0.86 -20.08 7.75
N ILE A 127 -0.10 -21.00 7.73
CA ILE A 127 -1.00 -21.26 6.59
C ILE A 127 -2.41 -20.84 6.98
N VAL A 128 -2.95 -19.85 6.26
CA VAL A 128 -4.35 -19.38 6.39
C VAL A 128 -5.07 -19.69 5.09
N LYS A 129 -6.16 -20.47 5.15
CA LYS A 129 -6.95 -20.77 3.95
C LYS A 129 -7.93 -19.67 3.57
N GLY A 130 -8.45 -18.93 4.55
CA GLY A 130 -9.31 -17.77 4.37
C GLY A 130 -8.53 -16.46 4.28
N ASP A 131 -9.17 -15.39 4.73
CA ASP A 131 -8.62 -14.03 4.74
C ASP A 131 -7.72 -13.80 5.97
N LEU A 132 -6.74 -12.91 5.82
CA LEU A 132 -5.88 -12.41 6.88
C LEU A 132 -6.13 -10.93 7.13
N SER A 133 -6.41 -10.54 8.37
CA SER A 133 -6.42 -9.14 8.80
C SER A 133 -5.50 -8.91 10.00
N ALA A 134 -4.63 -7.90 9.94
CA ALA A 134 -3.76 -7.53 11.05
C ALA A 134 -3.54 -6.00 11.10
N ALA A 135 -3.34 -5.42 12.28
CA ALA A 135 -2.94 -4.02 12.36
C ALA A 135 -1.49 -3.83 11.94
N VAL A 136 -0.57 -4.67 12.45
CA VAL A 136 0.84 -4.64 12.10
C VAL A 136 1.35 -6.05 11.79
N LEU A 137 1.98 -6.21 10.62
CA LEU A 137 2.78 -7.37 10.28
C LEU A 137 4.26 -7.00 10.44
N VAL A 138 4.97 -7.72 11.31
CA VAL A 138 6.42 -7.60 11.49
C VAL A 138 7.08 -8.79 10.82
N GLN A 139 7.92 -8.54 9.83
CA GLN A 139 8.56 -9.56 9.03
C GLN A 139 10.08 -9.52 9.21
N ASP A 140 10.68 -10.71 9.19
CA ASP A 140 12.12 -10.92 9.03
C ASP A 140 12.44 -11.62 7.71
N ASP A 141 11.50 -11.63 6.75
CA ASP A 141 11.57 -12.28 5.43
C ASP A 141 11.91 -13.78 5.39
N GLU A 142 12.10 -14.40 6.55
CA GLU A 142 12.45 -15.82 6.64
C GLU A 142 11.24 -16.69 7.01
N TYR A 143 10.37 -16.21 7.91
CA TYR A 143 9.20 -16.97 8.32
C TYR A 143 8.09 -16.96 7.25
N ASN A 144 7.63 -18.14 6.84
CA ASN A 144 6.71 -18.27 5.71
C ASN A 144 5.24 -18.02 6.10
N LEU A 145 4.61 -17.02 5.50
CA LEU A 145 3.19 -16.69 5.69
C LEU A 145 2.38 -16.89 4.39
N LYS A 146 1.62 -17.99 4.34
CA LYS A 146 0.77 -18.36 3.19
C LYS A 146 -0.68 -18.03 3.48
N VAL A 147 -1.30 -17.20 2.65
CA VAL A 147 -2.70 -16.80 2.77
C VAL A 147 -3.44 -17.15 1.47
N GLY A 148 -4.54 -17.89 1.58
CA GLY A 148 -5.38 -18.28 0.45
C GLY A 148 -6.38 -17.22 0.02
N GLY A 149 -6.82 -16.36 0.96
CA GLY A 149 -7.73 -15.24 0.72
C GLY A 149 -7.04 -13.87 0.61
N GLN A 150 -7.77 -12.81 0.92
CA GLN A 150 -7.27 -11.44 0.89
C GLN A 150 -6.43 -11.11 2.14
N LYS A 151 -5.41 -10.25 1.96
CA LYS A 151 -4.62 -9.68 3.06
C LYS A 151 -5.06 -8.24 3.30
N SER A 152 -5.49 -7.92 4.51
CA SER A 152 -5.81 -6.58 4.96
C SER A 152 -4.89 -6.21 6.12
N ILE A 153 -3.77 -5.55 5.81
CA ILE A 153 -2.73 -5.23 6.78
C ILE A 153 -2.55 -3.71 6.78
N ALA A 154 -2.69 -3.07 7.93
CA ALA A 154 -2.59 -1.61 8.01
C ALA A 154 -1.13 -1.13 8.00
N CYS A 155 -0.22 -1.88 8.63
CA CYS A 155 1.22 -1.61 8.68
C CYS A 155 2.03 -2.87 8.40
N ILE A 156 3.04 -2.79 7.55
CA ILE A 156 4.04 -3.83 7.35
C ILE A 156 5.40 -3.23 7.70
N VAL A 157 6.18 -3.88 8.55
CA VAL A 157 7.57 -3.46 8.87
C VAL A 157 8.52 -4.64 8.68
N ASN A 158 9.71 -4.33 8.17
CA ASN A 158 10.83 -5.26 8.04
C ASN A 158 11.86 -4.98 9.13
N VAL A 159 12.21 -6.01 9.90
CA VAL A 159 13.11 -5.87 11.06
C VAL A 159 14.58 -5.73 10.68
N TRP A 160 14.99 -6.25 9.53
CA TRP A 160 16.37 -6.14 9.05
C TRP A 160 16.66 -4.75 8.52
N GLU A 161 15.68 -4.19 7.82
CA GLU A 161 15.84 -2.91 7.11
C GLU A 161 15.40 -1.71 7.96
N GLY A 162 14.71 -1.97 9.07
CA GLY A 162 14.32 -0.94 10.02
C GLY A 162 13.24 0.02 9.50
N ASP A 163 12.51 -0.36 8.45
CA ASP A 163 11.45 0.45 7.86
C ASP A 163 10.22 -0.36 7.47
N GLY A 164 9.21 0.34 6.95
CA GLY A 164 7.94 -0.26 6.62
C GLY A 164 6.99 0.66 5.87
N VAL A 165 5.77 0.18 5.71
CA VAL A 165 4.68 0.85 5.02
C VAL A 165 3.45 0.84 5.92
N PHE A 166 2.97 2.02 6.32
CA PHE A 166 1.71 2.20 7.02
C PHE A 166 0.70 2.86 6.09
N GLN A 167 -0.30 2.10 5.65
CA GLN A 167 -1.34 2.60 4.74
C GLN A 167 -0.77 3.36 3.53
N GLU A 168 0.19 2.73 2.83
CA GLU A 168 0.94 3.27 1.69
C GLU A 168 2.02 4.32 2.01
N LEU A 169 2.06 4.85 3.24
CA LEU A 169 3.08 5.81 3.65
C LEU A 169 4.34 5.11 4.17
N PRO A 170 5.55 5.56 3.82
CA PRO A 170 6.77 5.02 4.37
C PRO A 170 6.90 5.38 5.86
N VAL A 171 7.19 4.40 6.71
CA VAL A 171 7.39 4.56 8.16
C VAL A 171 8.69 3.90 8.60
N GLY A 172 9.33 4.42 9.64
CA GLY A 172 10.43 3.73 10.32
C GLY A 172 9.90 2.72 11.35
N ILE A 173 10.65 1.63 11.59
CA ILE A 173 10.24 0.61 12.57
C ILE A 173 10.09 1.18 13.99
N HIS A 174 10.94 2.14 14.37
CA HIS A 174 10.89 2.84 15.65
C HIS A 174 9.68 3.77 15.82
N GLU A 175 8.98 4.10 14.73
CA GLU A 175 7.72 4.86 14.79
C GLU A 175 6.54 3.94 15.11
N VAL A 176 6.67 2.65 14.83
CA VAL A 176 5.62 1.63 14.95
C VAL A 176 5.76 0.82 16.23
N LEU A 177 6.97 0.34 16.54
CA LEU A 177 7.25 -0.52 17.69
C LEU A 177 7.80 0.29 18.88
N VAL A 178 7.51 -0.18 20.10
CA VAL A 178 8.02 0.42 21.34
C VAL A 178 9.54 0.24 21.46
N ASP A 179 10.24 1.15 22.13
CA ASP A 179 11.71 1.12 22.17
C ASP A 179 12.25 -0.11 22.90
N GLU A 180 11.45 -0.71 23.79
CA GLU A 180 11.79 -1.90 24.56
C GLU A 180 12.08 -3.13 23.68
N VAL A 181 11.53 -3.22 22.45
CA VAL A 181 11.82 -4.36 21.56
C VAL A 181 13.17 -4.23 20.85
N PHE A 182 13.90 -3.14 21.05
CA PHE A 182 15.21 -2.91 20.45
C PHE A 182 16.30 -3.05 21.50
N LEU A 183 17.33 -3.82 21.18
CA LEU A 183 18.50 -4.01 22.03
C LEU A 183 19.67 -3.20 21.48
N ASP A 184 20.33 -2.43 22.34
CA ASP A 184 21.56 -1.71 22.01
C ASP A 184 22.65 -2.72 21.65
N MET A 185 23.12 -2.68 20.40
CA MET A 185 24.31 -3.42 19.99
C MET A 185 25.54 -2.52 20.19
N GLU A 186 26.70 -3.10 20.51
CA GLU A 186 27.94 -2.33 20.60
C GLU A 186 28.30 -1.80 19.20
N GLU A 187 28.10 -0.48 19.02
CA GLU A 187 28.29 0.38 17.83
C GLU A 187 26.98 0.86 17.17
N GLU A 188 26.46 1.98 17.71
CA GLU A 188 25.47 2.96 17.17
C GLU A 188 24.11 2.48 16.63
N ASP A 189 23.83 1.19 16.49
CA ASP A 189 22.55 0.68 16.00
C ASP A 189 21.84 -0.24 17.02
N SER A 190 20.58 0.08 17.34
CA SER A 190 19.70 -0.77 18.14
C SER A 190 18.98 -1.78 17.23
N SER A 191 19.07 -3.07 17.51
CA SER A 191 18.48 -4.13 16.67
C SER A 191 17.20 -4.68 17.28
N PHE A 192 16.22 -5.00 16.44
CA PHE A 192 14.98 -5.65 16.86
C PHE A 192 15.25 -7.00 17.51
N SER A 193 14.59 -7.28 18.64
CA SER A 193 14.68 -8.54 19.37
C SER A 193 13.32 -9.24 19.44
N PHE A 194 13.20 -10.36 18.72
CA PHE A 194 12.03 -11.23 18.78
C PHE A 194 11.74 -11.73 20.21
N VAL A 195 12.79 -12.09 20.96
CA VAL A 195 12.65 -12.56 22.35
C VAL A 195 12.05 -11.48 23.25
N THR A 196 12.46 -10.23 23.07
CA THR A 196 11.91 -9.11 23.86
C THR A 196 10.46 -8.80 23.44
N LEU A 197 10.13 -8.89 22.14
CA LEU A 197 8.75 -8.80 21.66
C LEU A 197 7.86 -9.86 22.33
N VAL A 198 8.29 -11.12 22.33
CA VAL A 198 7.55 -12.21 22.98
C VAL A 198 7.38 -11.96 24.47
N THR A 199 8.41 -11.46 25.14
CA THR A 199 8.35 -11.14 26.59
C THR A 199 7.32 -10.04 26.88
N LEU A 200 7.25 -8.98 26.07
CA LEU A 200 6.23 -7.93 26.23
C LEU A 200 4.81 -8.48 26.02
N ILE A 201 4.61 -9.34 25.02
CA ILE A 201 3.33 -9.98 24.74
C ILE A 201 2.93 -10.91 25.89
N GLU A 202 3.87 -11.71 26.41
CA GLU A 202 3.67 -12.60 27.56
C GLU A 202 3.22 -11.81 28.81
N GLU A 203 3.81 -10.63 29.04
CA GLU A 203 3.43 -9.73 30.15
C GLU A 203 2.10 -8.98 29.91
N GLY A 204 1.50 -9.11 28.72
CA GLY A 204 0.24 -8.47 28.36
C GLY A 204 0.37 -7.01 27.91
N SER A 205 1.60 -6.54 27.68
CA SER A 205 1.91 -5.21 27.16
C SER A 205 1.67 -5.15 25.65
N SER A 206 1.29 -3.97 25.13
CA SER A 206 1.23 -3.77 23.68
C SER A 206 2.63 -3.47 23.15
N PRO A 207 3.11 -4.17 22.11
CA PRO A 207 4.39 -3.90 21.50
C PRO A 207 4.36 -2.70 20.52
N LEU A 208 3.18 -2.12 20.31
CA LEU A 208 2.98 -1.01 19.38
C LEU A 208 3.05 0.32 20.14
N LYS A 209 3.78 1.28 19.56
CA LYS A 209 3.58 2.68 19.94
C LYS A 209 2.16 3.07 19.58
N LYS A 210 1.56 3.98 20.35
CA LYS A 210 0.37 4.69 19.86
C LYS A 210 0.82 5.46 18.64
N ILE A 211 0.55 4.91 17.46
CA ILE A 211 0.74 5.60 16.20
C ILE A 211 -0.16 6.84 16.28
N ASP A 212 0.46 7.96 16.63
CA ASP A 212 -0.23 9.19 16.94
C ASP A 212 -0.79 9.77 15.64
N GLU A 213 -1.83 10.59 15.75
CA GLU A 213 -2.33 11.39 14.62
C GLU A 213 -1.24 12.34 14.07
N SER A 214 -0.03 12.36 14.65
CA SER A 214 1.14 13.08 14.16
C SER A 214 1.65 12.60 12.80
N LEU A 215 1.45 11.33 12.41
CA LEU A 215 1.68 10.88 11.02
C LEU A 215 0.64 11.46 10.04
N THR A 216 -0.46 12.02 10.56
CA THR A 216 -1.53 12.68 9.80
C THR A 216 -1.60 14.19 10.07
N LYS A 217 -0.54 14.77 10.65
CA LYS A 217 -0.49 16.21 10.96
C LYS A 217 -0.48 17.03 9.66
N LYS A 218 -1.68 17.48 9.27
CA LYS A 218 -1.87 18.38 8.14
C LYS A 218 -1.31 19.76 8.49
N GLU A 219 -0.24 20.16 7.80
CA GLU A 219 0.06 21.58 7.69
C GLU A 219 -1.12 22.30 7.02
N ALA A 220 -1.29 23.59 7.30
CA ALA A 220 -2.32 24.38 6.62
C ALA A 220 -1.95 24.48 5.12
N ILE A 221 -2.60 23.67 4.30
CA ILE A 221 -2.37 23.64 2.85
C ILE A 221 -3.00 24.89 2.23
N HIS A 222 -2.19 25.66 1.50
CA HIS A 222 -2.69 26.71 0.63
C HIS A 222 -3.26 26.10 -0.65
N LEU A 223 -4.59 26.12 -0.79
CA LEU A 223 -5.28 25.65 -1.99
C LEU A 223 -5.25 26.73 -3.09
N TYR A 224 -5.03 26.29 -4.33
CA TYR A 224 -5.01 27.15 -5.52
C TYR A 224 -6.41 27.73 -5.83
N PHE A 225 -7.45 26.93 -5.67
CA PHE A 225 -8.86 27.31 -5.66
C PHE A 225 -9.43 27.24 -4.26
N THR A 226 -10.02 28.35 -3.80
CA THR A 226 -10.71 28.47 -2.50
C THR A 226 -12.23 28.60 -2.63
N ARG A 227 -12.73 28.72 -3.87
CA ARG A 227 -14.15 28.83 -4.21
C ARG A 227 -14.41 27.97 -5.45
N ASN A 228 -15.53 27.28 -5.46
CA ASN A 228 -15.94 26.39 -6.55
C ASN A 228 -16.95 27.02 -7.52
N THR A 229 -17.07 28.34 -7.54
CA THR A 229 -17.97 29.03 -8.47
C THR A 229 -17.51 28.88 -9.91
N ILE A 230 -18.42 28.64 -10.85
CA ILE A 230 -18.15 28.72 -12.28
C ILE A 230 -18.11 30.22 -12.64
N ASN A 231 -16.91 30.75 -12.87
CA ASN A 231 -16.70 32.15 -13.22
C ASN A 231 -15.42 32.32 -14.04
N GLU A 232 -15.26 33.51 -14.65
CA GLU A 232 -14.07 33.86 -15.43
C GLU A 232 -12.77 33.67 -14.62
N GLU A 233 -12.73 34.11 -13.35
CA GLU A 233 -11.53 34.02 -12.50
C GLU A 233 -11.01 32.58 -12.39
N ASN A 234 -11.91 31.63 -12.14
CA ASN A 234 -11.55 30.22 -12.00
C ASN A 234 -11.19 29.59 -13.34
N ILE A 235 -11.86 29.96 -14.44
CA ILE A 235 -11.50 29.49 -15.79
C ILE A 235 -10.10 30.00 -16.16
N LEU A 236 -9.80 31.27 -15.91
CA LEU A 236 -8.47 31.84 -16.15
C LEU A 236 -7.40 31.10 -15.34
N LYS A 237 -7.63 30.86 -14.06
CA LYS A 237 -6.74 30.07 -13.20
C LYS A 237 -6.53 28.65 -13.73
N LEU A 238 -7.58 27.96 -14.16
CA LEU A 238 -7.47 26.63 -14.77
C LEU A 238 -6.52 26.65 -15.98
N THR A 239 -6.67 27.65 -16.85
CA THR A 239 -5.81 27.84 -18.04
C THR A 239 -4.40 28.33 -17.73
N GLN A 240 -4.08 28.62 -16.47
CA GLN A 240 -2.75 29.04 -16.00
C GLN A 240 -2.13 28.04 -15.01
N SER A 241 -2.80 26.90 -14.80
CA SER A 241 -2.35 25.88 -13.87
C SER A 241 -1.15 25.09 -14.39
N ILE A 242 -0.47 24.39 -13.49
CA ILE A 242 0.69 23.53 -13.77
C ILE A 242 0.42 22.46 -14.83
N LEU A 243 -0.85 22.06 -15.02
CA LEU A 243 -1.21 21.04 -15.99
C LEU A 243 -1.09 21.51 -17.44
N ILE A 244 -1.09 22.83 -17.71
CA ILE A 244 -0.90 23.36 -19.05
C ILE A 244 0.56 23.15 -19.49
N PRO A 245 0.81 22.36 -20.55
CA PRO A 245 2.17 22.17 -21.08
C PRO A 245 2.69 23.45 -21.74
N ASN A 246 4.00 23.64 -21.75
CA ASN A 246 4.63 24.79 -22.41
C ASN A 246 4.47 24.79 -23.95
N ASP A 247 4.22 23.63 -24.55
CA ASP A 247 4.16 23.41 -26.00
C ASP A 247 2.74 23.26 -26.55
N LYS A 248 1.72 23.17 -25.69
CA LYS A 248 0.33 22.95 -26.08
C LYS A 248 -0.61 23.96 -25.41
N PRO A 249 -1.63 24.46 -26.13
CA PRO A 249 -2.58 25.42 -25.56
C PRO A 249 -3.68 24.76 -24.72
N SER A 250 -3.57 23.48 -24.38
CA SER A 250 -4.59 22.75 -23.60
C SER A 250 -4.00 21.57 -22.87
N PHE A 251 -4.67 21.14 -21.80
CA PHE A 251 -4.50 19.83 -21.19
C PHE A 251 -5.83 19.09 -21.13
N ASP A 252 -5.76 17.77 -21.04
CA ASP A 252 -6.88 16.90 -20.79
C ASP A 252 -6.48 15.70 -19.93
N PHE A 253 -7.43 15.18 -19.17
CA PHE A 253 -7.27 13.98 -18.36
C PHE A 253 -8.65 13.36 -18.06
N GLN A 254 -8.65 12.13 -17.55
CA GLN A 254 -9.84 11.44 -17.08
C GLN A 254 -9.72 11.14 -15.59
N GLU A 255 -10.79 11.38 -14.83
CA GLU A 255 -10.84 11.12 -13.39
C GLU A 255 -12.25 10.64 -13.01
N ASP A 256 -12.35 9.56 -12.23
CA ASP A 256 -13.62 8.95 -11.79
C ASP A 256 -14.68 8.82 -12.90
N GLY A 257 -14.24 8.47 -14.11
CA GLY A 257 -15.09 8.27 -15.28
C GLY A 257 -15.51 9.55 -16.01
N VAL A 258 -15.05 10.73 -15.57
CA VAL A 258 -15.30 12.02 -16.22
C VAL A 258 -14.05 12.47 -16.97
N PHE A 259 -14.23 12.86 -18.23
CA PHE A 259 -13.17 13.44 -19.05
C PHE A 259 -13.20 14.96 -18.94
N PHE A 260 -12.04 15.57 -18.72
CA PHE A 260 -11.86 17.02 -18.66
C PHE A 260 -10.89 17.48 -19.74
N LYS A 261 -11.20 18.61 -20.37
CA LYS A 261 -10.27 19.33 -21.23
C LYS A 261 -10.35 20.82 -20.95
N VAL A 262 -9.21 21.45 -20.68
CA VAL A 262 -9.10 22.90 -20.44
C VAL A 262 -8.22 23.49 -21.52
N GLN A 263 -8.66 24.61 -22.10
CA GLN A 263 -8.04 25.21 -23.26
C GLN A 263 -7.82 26.71 -23.09
N GLN A 264 -6.60 27.14 -23.42
CA GLN A 264 -6.19 28.54 -23.55
C GLN A 264 -6.70 29.15 -24.86
N GLU A 265 -6.80 30.48 -24.86
CA GLU A 265 -7.02 31.22 -26.10
C GLU A 265 -5.85 30.99 -27.06
N HIS A 266 -6.14 30.50 -28.26
CA HIS A 266 -5.14 30.28 -29.30
C HIS A 266 -5.78 30.30 -30.69
N ILE A 267 -4.95 30.36 -31.72
CA ILE A 267 -5.36 30.13 -33.10
C ILE A 267 -4.98 28.70 -33.44
N ASP A 268 -5.96 27.90 -33.85
CA ASP A 268 -5.69 26.50 -34.20
C ASP A 268 -5.05 26.36 -35.60
N ALA A 269 -4.77 25.12 -36.00
CA ALA A 269 -4.12 24.81 -37.27
C ALA A 269 -4.94 25.24 -38.50
N ASP A 270 -6.26 25.38 -38.35
CA ASP A 270 -7.19 25.80 -39.40
C ASP A 270 -7.35 27.33 -39.46
N GLY A 271 -6.75 28.05 -38.52
CA GLY A 271 -6.80 29.51 -38.42
C GLY A 271 -8.00 30.03 -37.62
N ASP A 272 -8.74 29.14 -36.95
CA ASP A 272 -9.89 29.51 -36.13
C ASP A 272 -9.42 30.00 -34.76
N GLN A 273 -10.00 31.11 -34.31
CA GLN A 273 -9.79 31.60 -32.95
C GLN A 273 -10.54 30.70 -31.99
N ARG A 274 -9.82 30.15 -31.01
CA ARG A 274 -10.34 29.32 -29.94
C ARG A 274 -10.37 30.14 -28.66
N ASP A 275 -11.52 30.17 -28.00
CA ASP A 275 -11.70 30.90 -26.74
C ASP A 275 -11.20 30.10 -25.53
N LEU A 276 -11.05 30.81 -24.40
CA LEU A 276 -10.84 30.20 -23.08
C LEU A 276 -12.04 29.32 -22.75
N SER A 277 -11.80 28.02 -22.61
CA SER A 277 -12.88 27.06 -22.46
C SER A 277 -12.52 25.85 -21.60
N VAL A 278 -13.56 25.29 -20.99
CA VAL A 278 -13.53 24.03 -20.25
C VAL A 278 -14.60 23.13 -20.85
N TYR A 279 -14.18 21.95 -21.25
CA TYR A 279 -15.05 20.88 -21.72
C TYR A 279 -15.00 19.74 -20.71
N MET A 280 -16.19 19.24 -20.34
CA MET A 280 -16.33 18.12 -19.41
C MET A 280 -17.29 17.10 -20.00
N LYS A 281 -17.02 15.81 -19.81
CA LYS A 281 -17.88 14.72 -20.28
C LYS A 281 -17.97 13.63 -19.24
N ASP A 282 -19.17 13.39 -18.72
CA ASP A 282 -19.47 12.27 -17.84
C ASP A 282 -20.19 11.14 -18.63
N ASN A 283 -20.88 10.24 -17.94
CA ASN A 283 -21.61 9.12 -18.56
C ASN A 283 -22.98 9.50 -19.15
N GLN A 284 -23.49 10.70 -18.88
CA GLN A 284 -24.83 11.18 -19.27
C GLN A 284 -24.78 12.41 -20.17
N HIS A 285 -23.84 13.32 -19.91
CA HIS A 285 -23.79 14.65 -20.48
C HIS A 285 -22.40 15.06 -20.95
N HIS A 286 -22.42 16.00 -21.90
CA HIS A 286 -21.29 16.83 -22.27
C HIS A 286 -21.58 18.25 -21.82
N TYR A 287 -20.58 18.91 -21.25
CA TYR A 287 -20.63 20.30 -20.83
C TYR A 287 -19.55 21.10 -21.56
N TYR A 288 -19.91 22.28 -22.03
CA TYR A 288 -18.97 23.23 -22.63
C TYR A 288 -19.16 24.59 -21.96
N ILE A 289 -18.09 25.08 -21.34
CA ILE A 289 -18.05 26.33 -20.58
C ILE A 289 -17.01 27.21 -21.25
N TRP A 290 -17.33 28.47 -21.56
CA TRP A 290 -16.38 29.41 -22.16
C TRP A 290 -16.55 30.82 -21.62
N VAL A 291 -15.52 31.64 -21.79
CA VAL A 291 -15.55 33.06 -21.44
C VAL A 291 -15.85 33.88 -22.70
N GLU A 292 -16.91 34.67 -22.64
CA GLU A 292 -17.30 35.61 -23.70
C GLU A 292 -16.42 36.86 -23.72
N LYS A 293 -16.46 37.60 -24.83
CA LYS A 293 -15.70 38.86 -24.98
C LYS A 293 -16.09 39.96 -23.99
N ASP A 294 -17.27 39.88 -23.41
CA ASP A 294 -17.76 40.79 -22.37
C ASP A 294 -17.47 40.31 -20.95
N HIS A 295 -16.64 39.26 -20.81
CA HIS A 295 -16.27 38.60 -19.56
C HIS A 295 -17.41 37.83 -18.86
N SER A 296 -18.55 37.64 -19.54
CA SER A 296 -19.56 36.70 -19.08
C SER A 296 -19.14 35.25 -19.35
N VAL A 297 -19.75 34.30 -18.62
CA VAL A 297 -19.49 32.87 -18.81
C VAL A 297 -20.70 32.24 -19.48
N GLY A 298 -20.48 31.62 -20.62
CA GLY A 298 -21.49 30.81 -21.32
C GLY A 298 -21.40 29.35 -20.91
N LEU A 299 -22.56 28.68 -20.82
CA LEU A 299 -22.66 27.26 -20.47
C LEU A 299 -23.59 26.55 -21.44
N LEU A 300 -23.09 25.48 -22.06
CA LEU A 300 -23.87 24.56 -22.89
C LEU A 300 -23.84 23.15 -22.30
N ARG A 301 -24.98 22.46 -22.39
CA ARG A 301 -25.15 21.04 -22.06
C ARG A 301 -25.70 20.28 -23.25
N ARG A 302 -25.29 19.03 -23.45
CA ARG A 302 -26.00 18.06 -24.30
C ARG A 302 -25.92 16.66 -23.71
N THR A 303 -26.88 15.79 -24.03
CA THR A 303 -26.77 14.37 -23.65
C THR A 303 -25.73 13.64 -24.50
N VAL A 304 -25.24 12.49 -24.01
CA VAL A 304 -24.26 11.64 -24.70
C VAL A 304 -24.87 10.92 -25.92
N ASP A 305 -26.20 10.93 -26.07
CA ASP A 305 -26.89 10.30 -27.19
C ASP A 305 -26.47 10.91 -28.54
N GLU A 306 -26.27 10.05 -29.54
CA GLU A 306 -25.92 10.49 -30.90
C GLU A 306 -27.02 11.37 -31.51
N GLY A 307 -26.65 12.58 -31.92
CA GLY A 307 -27.55 13.54 -32.56
C GLY A 307 -28.23 14.53 -31.60
N SER A 308 -27.93 14.48 -30.30
CA SER A 308 -28.41 15.47 -29.34
C SER A 308 -27.85 16.87 -29.63
N GLU A 309 -28.75 17.87 -29.57
CA GLU A 309 -28.42 19.28 -29.74
C GLU A 309 -27.86 19.88 -28.44
N TRP A 310 -27.08 20.96 -28.57
CA TRP A 310 -26.60 21.73 -27.43
C TRP A 310 -27.71 22.65 -26.91
N GLU A 311 -27.95 22.56 -25.61
CA GLU A 311 -28.87 23.40 -24.85
C GLU A 311 -28.08 24.49 -24.10
N ASP A 312 -28.54 25.73 -24.19
CA ASP A 312 -28.00 26.85 -23.41
C ASP A 312 -28.60 26.85 -22.01
N ILE A 313 -27.71 26.63 -21.03
CA ILE A 313 -28.07 26.49 -19.61
C ILE A 313 -27.49 27.64 -18.77
N THR A 314 -27.05 28.72 -19.41
CA THR A 314 -26.38 29.86 -18.76
C THR A 314 -27.27 30.54 -17.71
N GLU A 315 -28.59 30.54 -17.91
CA GLU A 315 -29.58 31.15 -17.00
C GLU A 315 -30.24 30.15 -16.02
N GLU A 316 -29.85 28.86 -16.03
CA GLU A 316 -30.41 27.86 -15.11
C GLU A 316 -30.05 28.16 -13.64
N SER A 317 -30.92 27.74 -12.72
CA SER A 317 -30.71 27.95 -11.28
C SER A 317 -29.64 27.00 -10.71
N GLN A 318 -29.05 27.34 -9.56
CA GLN A 318 -28.05 26.46 -8.90
C GLN A 318 -28.57 25.06 -8.56
N GLU A 319 -29.87 24.90 -8.33
CA GLU A 319 -30.49 23.59 -8.07
C GLU A 319 -30.57 22.72 -9.33
N GLU A 320 -30.70 23.35 -10.51
CA GLU A 320 -30.74 22.68 -11.82
C GLU A 320 -29.33 22.34 -12.35
N LEU A 321 -28.30 23.00 -11.81
CA LEU A 321 -26.89 22.82 -12.17
C LEU A 321 -26.12 21.88 -11.22
N SER A 322 -26.80 21.00 -10.48
CA SER A 322 -26.13 20.14 -9.48
C SER A 322 -25.09 19.20 -10.11
N GLU A 323 -25.40 18.57 -11.24
CA GLU A 323 -24.52 17.59 -11.90
C GLU A 323 -23.24 18.24 -12.46
N ILE A 324 -23.38 19.40 -13.11
CA ILE A 324 -22.22 20.17 -13.58
C ILE A 324 -21.41 20.73 -12.41
N SER A 325 -22.05 21.08 -11.29
CA SER A 325 -21.37 21.55 -10.08
C SER A 325 -20.47 20.46 -9.47
N ASP A 326 -20.91 19.20 -9.50
CA ASP A 326 -20.10 18.07 -9.04
C ASP A 326 -18.87 17.85 -9.94
N CYS A 327 -19.07 17.80 -11.26
CA CYS A 327 -17.97 17.69 -12.23
C CYS A 327 -16.99 18.87 -12.13
N TRP A 328 -17.52 20.09 -11.98
CA TRP A 328 -16.71 21.30 -11.83
C TRP A 328 -15.91 21.29 -10.53
N THR A 329 -16.54 20.92 -9.41
CA THR A 329 -15.85 20.79 -8.12
C THR A 329 -14.77 19.71 -8.16
N MET A 330 -15.01 18.61 -8.87
CA MET A 330 -14.01 17.58 -9.10
C MET A 330 -12.81 18.12 -9.90
N LEU A 331 -13.03 18.80 -11.03
CA LEU A 331 -11.96 19.43 -11.80
C LEU A 331 -11.09 20.36 -10.95
N LEU A 332 -11.72 21.27 -10.20
CA LEU A 332 -11.00 22.20 -9.34
C LEU A 332 -10.21 21.47 -8.22
N THR A 333 -10.77 20.39 -7.68
CA THR A 333 -10.07 19.52 -6.72
C THR A 333 -8.85 18.86 -7.36
N CYS A 334 -8.98 18.29 -8.56
CA CYS A 334 -7.87 17.66 -9.27
C CYS A 334 -6.75 18.67 -9.55
N VAL A 335 -7.09 19.87 -10.00
CA VAL A 335 -6.08 20.92 -10.26
C VAL A 335 -5.46 21.44 -8.97
N ASN A 336 -6.22 21.56 -7.87
CA ASN A 336 -5.65 21.85 -6.55
C ASN A 336 -4.59 20.83 -6.14
N MET A 337 -4.87 19.55 -6.37
CA MET A 337 -3.97 18.43 -6.06
C MET A 337 -2.73 18.44 -6.95
N ALA A 338 -2.91 18.67 -8.26
CA ALA A 338 -1.82 18.85 -9.21
C ALA A 338 -0.89 20.01 -8.79
N GLU A 339 -1.45 21.18 -8.47
CA GLU A 339 -0.71 22.35 -8.02
C GLU A 339 0.06 22.10 -6.72
N LEU A 340 -0.54 21.33 -5.81
CA LEU A 340 0.05 21.02 -4.52
C LEU A 340 1.23 20.05 -4.64
N TYR A 341 1.10 18.99 -5.45
CA TYR A 341 2.07 17.89 -5.44
C TYR A 341 3.03 17.90 -6.61
N LEU A 342 2.61 18.23 -7.84
CA LEU A 342 3.48 18.19 -9.01
C LEU A 342 4.64 19.18 -8.92
N ARG A 343 4.45 20.31 -8.22
CA ARG A 343 5.50 21.31 -7.96
C ARG A 343 6.63 20.83 -7.05
N LYS A 344 6.42 19.76 -6.29
CA LYS A 344 7.35 19.38 -5.22
C LYS A 344 8.51 18.50 -5.70
N ILE A 345 8.43 18.00 -6.93
CA ILE A 345 9.54 17.31 -7.60
C ILE A 345 9.83 18.06 -8.89
N GLU A 346 10.99 18.70 -8.97
CA GLU A 346 11.39 19.45 -10.17
C GLU A 346 11.87 18.50 -11.27
N VAL A 347 11.58 18.84 -12.53
CA VAL A 347 12.09 18.11 -13.69
C VAL A 347 13.62 18.05 -13.68
N GLN A 348 14.27 19.14 -13.26
CA GLN A 348 15.72 19.23 -13.18
C GLN A 348 16.30 18.24 -12.16
N ASP A 349 15.65 18.03 -11.01
CA ASP A 349 16.11 17.06 -10.00
C ASP A 349 16.24 15.66 -10.61
N VAL A 350 15.20 15.22 -11.33
CA VAL A 350 15.18 13.89 -11.96
C VAL A 350 16.20 13.80 -13.09
N GLN A 351 16.33 14.86 -13.90
CA GLN A 351 17.34 14.93 -14.95
C GLN A 351 18.75 14.81 -14.38
N ASP A 352 19.09 15.58 -13.35
CA ASP A 352 20.41 15.59 -12.72
C ASP A 352 20.76 14.22 -12.14
N ILE A 353 19.79 13.58 -11.46
CA ILE A 353 19.97 12.21 -10.93
C ILE A 353 20.28 11.23 -12.07
N LEU A 354 19.52 11.28 -13.16
CA LEU A 354 19.72 10.39 -14.31
C LEU A 354 21.04 10.66 -15.07
N GLN A 355 21.71 11.80 -14.84
CA GLN A 355 23.01 12.10 -15.43
C GLN A 355 24.20 11.55 -14.62
N TYR A 356 24.00 11.04 -13.40
CA TYR A 356 25.10 10.47 -12.65
C TYR A 356 25.71 9.25 -13.38
N PRO A 357 27.05 9.18 -13.53
CA PRO A 357 27.69 8.10 -14.29
C PRO A 357 27.34 6.70 -13.80
N VAL A 358 27.17 6.53 -12.48
CA VAL A 358 26.79 5.26 -11.87
C VAL A 358 25.37 4.84 -12.24
N ILE A 359 24.44 5.79 -12.35
CA ILE A 359 23.05 5.53 -12.77
C ILE A 359 22.98 5.24 -14.27
N GLN A 360 23.77 5.94 -15.09
CA GLN A 360 23.84 5.67 -16.53
C GLN A 360 24.35 4.27 -16.84
N ALA A 361 25.32 3.76 -16.06
CA ALA A 361 25.82 2.40 -16.22
C ALA A 361 24.74 1.35 -15.95
N LEU A 362 23.96 1.51 -14.88
CA LEU A 362 22.89 0.57 -14.51
C LEU A 362 21.75 0.53 -15.54
N SER A 363 21.42 1.65 -16.17
CA SER A 363 20.35 1.70 -17.18
C SER A 363 20.70 0.98 -18.50
N LEU A 364 21.96 0.60 -18.73
CA LEU A 364 22.42 -0.04 -19.96
C LEU A 364 22.42 -1.56 -19.88
N GLU A 365 22.44 -2.11 -18.67
CA GLU A 365 22.42 -3.56 -18.43
C GLU A 365 20.95 -3.98 -18.34
N GLU A 366 20.40 -4.62 -19.38
CA GLU A 366 19.03 -5.16 -19.41
C GLU A 366 18.89 -6.39 -18.50
N ALA A 367 19.36 -6.29 -17.27
CA ALA A 367 19.29 -7.34 -16.28
C ALA A 367 18.17 -7.05 -15.30
N GLU A 368 17.26 -8.00 -15.17
CA GLU A 368 16.29 -8.06 -14.07
C GLU A 368 17.08 -8.11 -12.74
N ASN A 369 17.06 -6.99 -11.98
CA ASN A 369 17.60 -6.77 -10.63
C ASN A 369 18.84 -5.87 -10.43
N ASP A 370 19.30 -5.12 -11.43
CA ASP A 370 20.45 -4.19 -11.24
C ASP A 370 20.02 -2.77 -10.80
N GLY A 371 19.20 -2.71 -9.74
CA GLY A 371 18.81 -1.45 -9.08
C GLY A 371 19.73 -1.08 -7.92
N PHE A 372 19.64 0.17 -7.45
CA PHE A 372 20.19 0.50 -6.13
C PHE A 372 19.25 -0.03 -5.05
N TRP A 373 19.84 -0.56 -3.99
CA TRP A 373 19.11 -1.08 -2.85
C TRP A 373 19.50 -0.29 -1.60
N ASP A 374 18.51 0.26 -0.90
CA ASP A 374 18.74 0.91 0.41
C ASP A 374 18.61 -0.04 1.59
N GLY A 375 18.22 -1.29 1.34
CA GLY A 375 17.79 -2.21 2.38
C GLY A 375 16.38 -2.73 2.13
N SER A 376 15.41 -1.87 1.88
CA SER A 376 14.01 -2.31 1.77
C SER A 376 13.36 -1.95 0.45
N LYS A 377 13.96 -1.05 -0.31
CA LYS A 377 13.47 -0.53 -1.57
C LYS A 377 14.48 -0.78 -2.66
N CYS A 378 13.96 -1.14 -3.83
CA CYS A 378 14.74 -1.22 -5.05
C CYS A 378 14.47 0.03 -5.90
N TYR A 379 15.55 0.72 -6.28
CA TYR A 379 15.53 1.87 -7.16
C TYR A 379 16.07 1.48 -8.52
N THR A 380 15.23 1.54 -9.54
CA THR A 380 15.64 1.25 -10.92
C THR A 380 15.49 2.48 -11.81
N PHE A 381 16.23 2.46 -12.93
CA PHE A 381 16.40 3.62 -13.78
C PHE A 381 16.28 3.22 -15.24
N ARG A 382 15.61 4.06 -16.01
CA ARG A 382 15.56 3.93 -17.46
C ARG A 382 15.94 5.25 -18.10
N GLN A 383 16.97 5.24 -18.94
CA GLN A 383 17.31 6.36 -19.81
C GLN A 383 16.31 6.47 -20.96
N ALA A 384 16.15 7.69 -21.46
CA ALA A 384 15.32 7.92 -22.65
C ALA A 384 15.92 7.17 -23.85
N ARG A 385 15.11 6.36 -24.53
CA ARG A 385 15.53 5.57 -25.70
C ARG A 385 14.36 5.35 -26.64
N THR A 386 14.66 5.09 -27.91
CA THR A 386 13.67 4.54 -28.84
C THR A 386 13.82 3.03 -28.84
N ASP A 387 12.73 2.30 -28.66
CA ASP A 387 12.74 0.83 -28.67
C ASP A 387 12.77 0.25 -30.10
N GLU A 388 12.72 -1.08 -30.19
CA GLU A 388 12.80 -1.81 -31.46
C GLU A 388 11.60 -1.54 -32.39
N ASP A 389 10.45 -1.18 -31.83
CA ASP A 389 9.22 -0.87 -32.56
C ASP A 389 9.18 0.60 -33.04
N GLY A 390 10.15 1.40 -32.60
CA GLY A 390 10.26 2.81 -32.95
C GLY A 390 9.55 3.75 -31.98
N ASP A 391 9.05 3.22 -30.87
CA ASP A 391 8.37 4.01 -29.85
C ASP A 391 9.38 4.70 -28.93
N TYR A 392 9.13 5.98 -28.65
CA TYR A 392 9.99 6.77 -27.78
C TYR A 392 9.63 6.51 -26.31
N LEU A 393 10.56 5.87 -25.59
CA LEU A 393 10.45 5.64 -24.16
C LEU A 393 11.13 6.78 -23.41
N HIS A 394 10.34 7.50 -22.62
CA HIS A 394 10.83 8.57 -21.76
C HIS A 394 11.70 8.04 -20.63
N ALA A 395 12.65 8.86 -20.20
CA ALA A 395 13.47 8.54 -19.04
C ALA A 395 12.61 8.50 -17.77
N ARG A 396 12.91 7.57 -16.87
CA ARG A 396 12.17 7.41 -15.61
C ARG A 396 13.01 6.84 -14.47
N ILE A 397 12.55 7.12 -13.26
CA ILE A 397 12.99 6.48 -12.01
C ILE A 397 11.83 5.63 -11.49
N GLU A 398 12.12 4.45 -10.99
CA GLU A 398 11.13 3.52 -10.43
C GLU A 398 11.55 3.14 -9.00
N ILE A 399 10.60 3.21 -8.07
CA ILE A 399 10.81 2.87 -6.67
C ILE A 399 9.87 1.72 -6.33
N GLN A 400 10.44 0.54 -6.08
CA GLN A 400 9.71 -0.60 -5.55
C GLN A 400 9.64 -0.50 -4.03
N THR A 401 8.43 -0.52 -3.47
CA THR A 401 8.18 -0.45 -2.03
C THR A 401 8.22 -1.84 -1.37
N PRO A 402 8.39 -1.94 -0.04
CA PRO A 402 8.48 -3.23 0.66
C PRO A 402 7.25 -4.13 0.48
N ASP A 403 6.06 -3.55 0.33
CA ASP A 403 4.82 -4.28 0.04
C ASP A 403 4.68 -4.71 -1.43
N GLY A 404 5.66 -4.37 -2.28
CA GLY A 404 5.74 -4.78 -3.68
C GLY A 404 5.02 -3.84 -4.67
N ALA A 405 4.61 -2.64 -4.23
CA ALA A 405 4.10 -1.62 -5.13
C ALA A 405 5.24 -0.91 -5.86
N TYR A 406 4.93 -0.22 -6.96
CA TYR A 406 5.89 0.64 -7.66
C TYR A 406 5.36 2.06 -7.78
N TYR A 407 6.26 3.02 -7.55
CA TYR A 407 6.07 4.42 -7.89
C TYR A 407 7.02 4.81 -9.02
N PHE A 408 6.48 5.41 -10.08
CA PHE A 408 7.24 5.80 -11.26
C PHE A 408 7.28 7.32 -11.39
N TYR A 409 8.43 7.85 -11.81
CA TYR A 409 8.70 9.27 -12.00
C TYR A 409 9.23 9.48 -13.41
N THR A 410 8.39 9.97 -14.32
CA THR A 410 8.66 9.99 -15.76
C THR A 410 8.90 11.41 -16.29
N LEU A 411 9.83 11.54 -17.23
CA LEU A 411 10.14 12.78 -17.96
C LEU A 411 9.44 12.83 -19.34
N ASP A 412 8.13 12.61 -19.34
CA ASP A 412 7.25 12.71 -20.51
C ASP A 412 6.53 14.06 -20.63
N ASN A 413 6.51 14.83 -19.54
CA ASN A 413 6.02 16.19 -19.51
C ASN A 413 7.18 17.19 -19.32
N GLY A 414 7.20 18.25 -20.13
CA GLY A 414 8.24 19.28 -20.06
C GLY A 414 8.08 20.28 -18.90
N THR A 415 6.93 20.30 -18.23
CA THR A 415 6.58 21.25 -17.17
C THR A 415 6.73 20.64 -15.77
N TYR A 416 6.46 19.35 -15.61
CA TYR A 416 6.52 18.65 -14.32
C TYR A 416 6.91 17.18 -14.51
N VAL A 417 7.26 16.50 -13.42
CA VAL A 417 7.53 15.06 -13.43
C VAL A 417 6.20 14.31 -13.30
N SER A 418 5.82 13.57 -14.34
CA SER A 418 4.63 12.71 -14.30
C SER A 418 4.84 11.57 -13.33
N ARG A 419 3.80 11.22 -12.59
CA ARG A 419 3.86 10.19 -11.56
C ARG A 419 2.83 9.11 -11.83
N HIS A 420 3.26 7.87 -11.71
CA HIS A 420 2.40 6.72 -11.90
C HIS A 420 2.59 5.74 -10.74
N TYR A 421 1.62 4.85 -10.60
CA TYR A 421 1.56 3.84 -9.56
C TYR A 421 1.24 2.48 -10.16
N GLN A 422 1.83 1.43 -9.59
CA GLN A 422 1.43 0.04 -9.84
C GLN A 422 1.23 -0.64 -8.48
N PRO A 423 0.04 -1.21 -8.21
CA PRO A 423 -0.22 -1.88 -6.95
C PRO A 423 0.55 -3.20 -6.82
N PRO A 424 0.72 -3.71 -5.58
CA PRO A 424 1.36 -4.99 -5.33
C PRO A 424 0.73 -6.15 -6.12
N ASN A 425 1.57 -7.03 -6.67
CA ASN A 425 1.16 -8.24 -7.39
C ASN A 425 0.28 -8.01 -8.63
N GLN A 426 0.24 -6.78 -9.15
CA GLN A 426 -0.44 -6.47 -10.41
C GLN A 426 0.58 -5.92 -11.41
N TYR A 427 0.41 -6.28 -12.68
CA TYR A 427 1.20 -5.72 -13.77
C TYR A 427 0.42 -4.57 -14.41
N GLY A 428 1.09 -3.44 -14.60
CA GLY A 428 0.52 -2.31 -15.33
C GLY A 428 0.72 -1.00 -14.56
N MET A 429 1.43 -0.09 -15.21
CA MET A 429 1.57 1.30 -14.78
C MET A 429 0.25 2.04 -14.96
N GLN A 430 -0.24 2.69 -13.89
CA GLN A 430 -1.49 3.45 -13.89
C GLN A 430 -1.21 4.89 -13.48
N ASP A 431 -1.93 5.84 -14.07
CA ASP A 431 -1.87 7.24 -13.62
C ASP A 431 -2.34 7.36 -12.17
N LEU A 432 -1.65 8.22 -11.41
CA LEU A 432 -2.07 8.55 -10.06
C LEU A 432 -3.33 9.42 -10.12
N SER A 433 -4.44 8.87 -9.63
CA SER A 433 -5.68 9.63 -9.42
C SER A 433 -5.38 10.91 -8.65
N TYR A 434 -5.85 12.05 -9.15
CA TYR A 434 -5.70 13.32 -8.45
C TYR A 434 -6.54 13.37 -7.17
N LEU A 435 -7.56 12.52 -7.04
CA LEU A 435 -8.42 12.44 -5.87
C LEU A 435 -7.83 11.55 -4.76
N ASP A 436 -6.78 10.78 -5.07
CA ASP A 436 -6.09 9.92 -4.11
C ASP A 436 -4.97 10.66 -3.38
N LEU A 437 -5.37 11.49 -2.40
CA LEU A 437 -4.46 12.28 -1.58
C LEU A 437 -3.31 11.45 -0.98
N ARG A 438 -3.61 10.24 -0.50
CA ARG A 438 -2.62 9.42 0.22
C ARG A 438 -1.53 8.93 -0.69
N ARG A 439 -1.86 8.51 -1.92
CA ARG A 439 -0.84 8.10 -2.89
C ARG A 439 0.07 9.26 -3.30
N TRP A 440 -0.46 10.48 -3.39
CA TRP A 440 0.36 11.67 -3.64
C TRP A 440 1.32 11.97 -2.48
N GLU A 441 0.85 11.87 -1.24
CA GLU A 441 1.70 11.99 -0.04
C GLU A 441 2.77 10.90 0.01
N ALA A 442 2.40 9.65 -0.26
CA ALA A 442 3.31 8.52 -0.32
C ALA A 442 4.40 8.72 -1.37
N SER A 443 4.01 9.01 -2.61
CA SER A 443 4.93 9.27 -3.72
C SER A 443 5.95 10.35 -3.36
N GLU A 444 5.51 11.44 -2.75
CA GLU A 444 6.41 12.48 -2.29
C GLU A 444 7.44 12.01 -1.25
N GLN A 445 6.97 11.32 -0.22
CA GLN A 445 7.84 10.87 0.86
C GLN A 445 8.85 9.84 0.35
N TYR A 446 8.42 8.93 -0.54
CA TYR A 446 9.31 7.98 -1.19
C TYR A 446 10.39 8.69 -2.00
N PHE A 447 10.01 9.67 -2.83
CA PHE A 447 11.00 10.39 -3.62
C PHE A 447 11.94 11.24 -2.75
N ALA A 448 11.44 11.83 -1.66
CA ALA A 448 12.27 12.58 -0.72
C ALA A 448 13.31 11.69 -0.01
N ARG A 449 12.90 10.51 0.48
CA ARG A 449 13.81 9.52 1.07
C ARG A 449 14.82 9.01 0.04
N PHE A 450 14.37 8.74 -1.18
CA PHE A 450 15.25 8.35 -2.29
C PHE A 450 16.31 9.43 -2.59
N LYS A 451 15.93 10.71 -2.67
CA LYS A 451 16.88 11.82 -2.87
C LYS A 451 17.95 11.86 -1.78
N GLN A 452 17.56 11.66 -0.52
CA GLN A 452 18.50 11.60 0.61
C GLN A 452 19.47 10.41 0.49
N PHE A 453 18.95 9.22 0.14
CA PHE A 453 19.76 8.02 -0.05
C PHE A 453 20.78 8.18 -1.19
N ILE A 454 20.34 8.65 -2.36
CA ILE A 454 21.24 8.85 -3.50
C ILE A 454 22.34 9.87 -3.20
N ALA A 455 22.01 10.97 -2.51
CA ALA A 455 22.99 11.98 -2.12
C ALA A 455 24.05 11.46 -1.13
N GLN A 456 23.81 10.33 -0.44
CA GLN A 456 24.79 9.67 0.42
C GLN A 456 25.63 8.62 -0.34
N LYS A 457 25.08 8.04 -1.42
CA LYS A 457 25.72 6.97 -2.20
C LYS A 457 26.60 7.47 -3.33
N ILE A 458 26.29 8.64 -3.90
CA ILE A 458 26.99 9.27 -5.03
C ILE A 458 27.67 10.55 -4.55
#